data_AF-A0A817HHL0-F1
#
_entry.id   AF-A0A817HHL0-F1
#
_cell.length_a   1.000
_cell.length_b   1.000
_cell.length_c   1.000
_cell.angle_alpha   90.00
_cell.angle_beta   90.00
_cell.angle_gamma   90.00
#
_symmetry.space_group_name_H-M   'P 1'
#
loop_
_entity.id
_entity.type
_entity.pdbx_description
1 polymer ?
#
loop_
_entity_poly.entity_id
_entity_poly.type
_entity_poly.pdbx_seq_one_letter_code
_entity_poly.pdbx_strand_id
1 'polypeptide(L)'
;MSRTSIILSCILITIFLINFSFASLLLIDRKNPCRAYGNASVYDITNLVKTWPITLDGPGFGGEYIYYWSCAGRTGICEDTDAAVCQQRTTELVPRWNAGNVSPQIWFGLFNGPEVHVMKSFLFS
;
A
#
# COMPACT_ATOMS: atom_id res chain seq x y z
N MET A 1 -23.20 39.55 -23.26
CA MET A 1 -21.96 38.74 -23.35
C MET A 1 -21.68 38.43 -24.81
N SER A 2 -20.48 38.71 -25.31
CA SER A 2 -20.10 38.32 -26.67
C SER A 2 -19.86 36.81 -26.74
N ARG A 3 -20.06 36.20 -27.91
CA ARG A 3 -19.73 34.78 -28.17
C ARG A 3 -18.29 34.44 -27.76
N THR A 4 -17.36 35.36 -27.95
CA THR A 4 -15.95 35.20 -27.56
C THR A 4 -15.76 35.07 -26.05
N SER A 5 -16.55 35.79 -25.25
CA SER A 5 -16.47 35.73 -23.79
C SER A 5 -16.96 34.40 -23.21
N ILE A 6 -17.97 33.77 -23.83
CA ILE A 6 -18.49 32.47 -23.42
C ILE A 6 -17.45 31.37 -23.69
N ILE A 7 -16.85 31.38 -24.88
CA ILE A 7 -15.83 30.41 -25.29
C ILE A 7 -14.61 30.48 -24.36
N LEU A 8 -14.14 31.69 -24.04
CA LEU A 8 -13.00 31.89 -23.15
C LEU A 8 -13.29 31.36 -21.73
N SER A 9 -14.48 31.63 -21.18
CA SER A 9 -14.88 31.11 -19.88
C SER A 9 -14.94 29.59 -19.85
N CYS A 10 -15.47 28.95 -20.89
CA CYS A 10 -15.48 27.48 -20.99
C CYS A 10 -14.07 26.91 -21.00
N ILE A 11 -13.15 27.48 -21.79
CA ILE A 11 -11.75 27.04 -21.86
C ILE A 11 -11.07 27.17 -20.48
N LEU A 12 -11.25 28.31 -19.81
CA LEU A 12 -10.67 28.53 -18.47
C LEU A 12 -11.23 27.56 -17.43
N ILE A 13 -12.53 27.28 -17.45
CA ILE A 13 -13.16 26.29 -16.56
C ILE A 13 -12.61 24.89 -16.85
N THR A 14 -12.45 24.49 -18.11
CA THR A 14 -11.90 23.17 -18.46
C THR A 14 -10.44 23.05 -18.01
N ILE A 15 -9.62 24.08 -18.23
CA ILE A 15 -8.23 24.09 -17.75
C ILE A 15 -8.20 24.01 -16.22
N PHE A 16 -9.06 24.77 -15.53
CA PHE A 16 -9.15 24.73 -14.07
C PHE A 16 -9.55 23.34 -13.56
N LEU A 17 -10.57 22.71 -14.15
CA LEU A 17 -11.04 21.37 -13.77
C LEU A 17 -10.00 20.26 -14.04
N ILE A 18 -9.24 20.36 -15.14
CA ILE A 18 -8.12 19.42 -15.43
C ILE A 18 -7.01 19.56 -14.38
N ASN A 19 -6.70 20.78 -13.94
CA ASN A 19 -5.68 20.99 -12.90
C ASN A 19 -6.18 20.62 -11.51
N PHE A 20 -7.49 20.67 -11.26
CA PHE A 20 -8.09 20.33 -9.96
C PHE A 20 -8.21 18.81 -9.73
N SER A 21 -8.05 17.99 -10.77
CA SER A 21 -8.24 16.53 -10.68
C SER A 21 -6.99 15.73 -10.27
N PHE A 22 -5.86 16.39 -9.96
CA PHE A 22 -4.70 15.73 -9.35
C PHE A 22 -4.87 15.61 -7.82
N ALA A 23 -5.93 14.90 -7.40
CA ALA A 23 -6.12 14.54 -6.01
C ALA A 23 -5.04 13.54 -5.57
N SER A 24 -4.10 14.02 -4.75
CA SER A 24 -3.16 13.28 -3.88
C SER A 24 -2.86 11.83 -4.27
N LEU A 25 -2.21 11.61 -5.41
CA LEU A 25 -1.61 10.32 -5.71
C LEU A 25 -0.27 10.25 -4.96
N LEU A 26 -0.17 9.35 -3.99
CA LEU A 26 1.10 9.03 -3.34
C LEU A 26 1.97 8.22 -4.30
N LEU A 27 3.20 8.67 -4.55
CA LEU A 27 4.17 7.96 -5.37
C LEU A 27 5.10 7.14 -4.47
N ILE A 28 5.07 5.81 -4.59
CA ILE A 28 5.95 4.92 -3.81
C ILE A 28 7.42 5.12 -4.21
N ASP A 29 8.31 5.17 -3.22
CA ASP A 29 9.75 5.16 -3.44
C ASP A 29 10.20 3.78 -3.96
N ARG A 30 10.76 3.75 -5.18
CA ARG A 30 11.24 2.51 -5.81
C ARG A 30 12.37 1.83 -5.03
N LYS A 31 13.11 2.57 -4.21
CA LYS A 31 14.20 2.03 -3.39
C LYS A 31 13.74 1.60 -2.00
N ASN A 32 12.65 2.18 -1.51
CA ASN A 32 12.09 1.87 -0.20
C ASN A 32 10.55 1.80 -0.28
N PRO A 33 9.96 0.61 -0.44
CA PRO A 33 8.50 0.49 -0.58
C PRO A 33 7.72 0.94 0.67
N CYS A 34 8.39 1.16 1.80
CA CYS A 34 7.79 1.74 3.00
C CYS A 34 7.72 3.28 2.97
N ARG A 35 8.14 3.92 1.89
CA ARG A 35 8.14 5.37 1.73
C ARG A 35 7.33 5.77 0.51
N ALA A 36 6.53 6.84 0.63
CA ALA A 36 5.89 7.49 -0.50
C ALA A 36 5.94 9.01 -0.44
N TYR A 37 5.80 9.61 -1.60
CA TYR A 37 5.85 11.04 -1.82
C TYR A 37 4.46 11.54 -2.24
N GLY A 38 3.93 12.51 -1.50
CA GLY A 38 2.75 13.28 -1.87
C GLY A 38 3.13 14.68 -2.38
N ASN A 39 2.12 15.53 -2.61
CA ASN A 39 2.35 16.92 -3.00
C ASN A 39 2.98 17.71 -1.83
N ALA A 40 4.31 17.85 -1.86
CA ALA A 40 5.16 18.47 -0.83
C ALA A 40 5.28 17.73 0.52
N SER A 41 4.91 16.45 0.61
CA SER A 41 5.05 15.64 1.83
C SER A 41 5.71 14.29 1.56
N VAL A 42 6.44 13.77 2.55
CA VAL A 42 7.02 12.43 2.53
C VAL A 42 6.40 11.63 3.66
N TYR A 43 5.83 10.47 3.33
CA TYR A 43 5.27 9.51 4.27
C TYR A 43 6.24 8.34 4.37
N ASP A 44 6.72 8.04 5.57
CA ASP A 44 7.70 6.97 5.81
C ASP A 44 7.24 6.10 6.98
N ILE A 45 6.89 4.85 6.67
CA ILE A 45 6.45 3.83 7.62
C ILE A 45 7.54 2.77 7.86
N THR A 46 8.79 3.04 7.49
CA THR A 46 9.92 2.09 7.64
C THR A 46 10.09 1.64 9.08
N ASN A 47 9.89 2.54 10.05
CA ASN A 47 9.99 2.20 11.47
C ASN A 47 8.82 1.35 11.96
N LEU A 48 7.65 1.43 11.31
CA LEU A 48 6.51 0.58 11.65
C LEU A 48 6.79 -0.88 11.26
N VAL A 49 7.43 -1.13 10.12
CA VAL A 49 7.76 -2.50 9.68
C VAL A 49 8.71 -3.21 10.65
N LYS A 50 9.57 -2.48 11.37
CA LYS A 50 10.51 -3.07 12.32
C LYS A 50 9.84 -3.74 13.51
N THR A 51 8.61 -3.37 13.84
CA THR A 51 7.86 -3.99 14.94
C THR A 51 7.12 -5.25 14.51
N TRP A 52 7.18 -5.63 13.23
CA TRP A 52 6.56 -6.85 12.72
C TRP A 52 7.53 -8.03 12.75
N PRO A 53 7.03 -9.27 12.97
CA PRO A 53 5.63 -9.61 13.21
C PRO A 53 5.12 -9.15 14.59
N ILE A 54 3.82 -8.89 14.69
CA ILE A 54 3.17 -8.50 15.95
C ILE A 54 2.31 -9.65 16.47
N THR A 55 2.21 -9.75 17.79
CA THR A 55 1.40 -10.74 18.45
C THR A 55 0.21 -10.06 19.12
N LEU A 56 -1.00 -10.54 18.85
CA LEU A 56 -2.26 -9.95 19.32
C LEU A 56 -3.24 -11.04 19.76
N ASP A 57 -4.04 -10.75 20.77
CA ASP A 57 -5.20 -11.57 21.11
C ASP A 57 -6.28 -11.39 20.05
N GLY A 58 -6.63 -12.47 19.35
CA GLY A 58 -7.58 -12.43 18.25
C GLY A 58 -9.02 -12.35 18.75
N PRO A 59 -9.94 -11.75 17.99
CA PRO A 59 -11.36 -11.62 18.37
C PRO A 59 -12.15 -12.95 18.33
N GLY A 60 -11.51 -14.08 18.01
CA GLY A 60 -12.14 -15.39 17.84
C GLY A 60 -12.30 -16.20 19.14
N PHE A 61 -12.40 -17.53 19.01
CA PHE A 61 -12.59 -18.52 20.10
C PHE A 61 -11.37 -18.66 21.05
N GLY A 62 -10.83 -17.54 21.55
CA GLY A 62 -9.67 -17.51 22.42
C GLY A 62 -8.38 -17.91 21.68
N GLY A 63 -7.38 -17.06 21.72
CA GLY A 63 -6.08 -17.40 21.16
C GLY A 63 -5.27 -16.18 20.82
N GLU A 64 -3.98 -16.34 21.01
CA GLU A 64 -2.97 -15.40 20.60
C GLU A 64 -2.57 -15.71 19.15
N TYR A 65 -2.48 -14.67 18.33
CA TYR A 65 -2.15 -14.76 16.91
C TYR A 65 -0.93 -13.91 16.59
N ILE A 66 -0.06 -14.44 15.75
CA ILE A 66 1.04 -13.72 15.13
C ILE A 66 0.56 -13.20 13.79
N TYR A 67 0.64 -11.89 13.59
CA TYR A 67 0.38 -11.24 12.33
C TYR A 67 1.70 -10.87 11.66
N TYR A 68 1.80 -11.17 10.37
CA TYR A 68 2.90 -10.81 9.49
C TYR A 68 2.39 -9.84 8.44
N TRP A 69 3.17 -8.81 8.16
CA TRP A 69 2.84 -7.78 7.16
C TRP A 69 4.14 -7.24 6.54
N SER A 70 4.02 -6.73 5.33
CA SER A 70 5.12 -6.10 4.59
C SER A 70 4.63 -4.84 3.90
N CYS A 71 5.38 -3.75 4.03
CA CYS A 71 5.13 -2.51 3.30
C CYS A 71 5.34 -2.67 1.78
N ALA A 72 6.03 -3.73 1.34
CA ALA A 72 6.21 -4.06 -0.08
C ALA A 72 4.94 -4.63 -0.74
N GLY A 73 3.82 -4.66 -0.02
CA GLY A 73 2.56 -5.23 -0.48
C GLY A 73 2.47 -6.71 -0.10
N ARG A 74 3.27 -7.58 -0.71
CA ARG A 74 3.19 -9.04 -0.48
C ARG A 74 4.09 -9.50 0.66
N THR A 75 3.59 -10.38 1.52
CA THR A 75 4.37 -10.97 2.62
C THR A 75 5.17 -12.20 2.20
N GLY A 76 4.61 -13.03 1.32
CA GLY A 76 5.16 -14.34 0.96
C GLY A 76 5.17 -15.36 2.11
N ILE A 77 4.41 -15.10 3.18
CA ILE A 77 4.35 -15.93 4.39
C ILE A 77 3.18 -16.93 4.33
N CYS A 78 2.04 -16.51 3.78
CA CYS A 78 0.88 -17.36 3.49
C CYS A 78 1.08 -18.11 2.17
N GLU A 79 0.27 -19.16 1.96
CA GLU A 79 0.13 -19.80 0.64
C GLU A 79 -0.50 -18.86 -0.40
N ASP A 80 -1.36 -17.94 0.04
CA ASP A 80 -1.98 -16.95 -0.83
C ASP A 80 -0.94 -15.91 -1.29
N THR A 81 -0.74 -15.85 -2.61
CA THR A 81 0.25 -14.99 -3.26
C THR A 81 -0.07 -13.51 -3.19
N ASP A 82 -1.33 -13.14 -2.94
CA ASP A 82 -1.80 -11.75 -2.86
C ASP A 82 -2.05 -11.28 -1.43
N ALA A 83 -1.70 -12.11 -0.43
CA ALA A 83 -1.80 -11.75 0.98
C ALA A 83 -0.79 -10.63 1.36
N ALA A 84 -1.35 -9.49 1.75
CA ALA A 84 -0.63 -8.39 2.38
C ALA A 84 -0.50 -8.57 3.89
N VAL A 85 -1.43 -9.29 4.52
CA VAL A 85 -1.38 -9.64 5.92
C VAL A 85 -1.63 -11.13 6.07
N CYS A 86 -0.75 -11.78 6.81
CA CYS A 86 -0.87 -13.19 7.17
C CYS A 86 -1.08 -13.31 8.67
N GLN A 87 -1.95 -14.22 9.09
CA GLN A 87 -2.16 -14.55 10.49
C GLN A 87 -1.80 -16.01 10.76
N GLN A 88 -1.25 -16.29 11.93
CA GLN A 88 -0.91 -17.63 12.41
C GLN A 88 -1.28 -17.71 13.90
N ARG A 89 -1.90 -18.80 14.33
CA ARG A 89 -2.18 -19.01 15.76
C ARG A 89 -0.88 -19.39 16.46
N THR A 90 -0.55 -18.82 17.61
CA THR A 90 0.72 -19.11 18.30
C THR A 90 0.88 -20.58 18.68
N THR A 91 -0.24 -21.27 18.90
CA THR A 91 -0.29 -22.70 19.23
C THR A 91 -0.16 -23.63 18.02
N GLU A 92 -0.23 -23.11 16.79
CA GLU A 92 -0.23 -23.91 15.56
C GLU A 92 0.98 -23.54 14.69
N LEU A 93 1.82 -24.53 14.38
CA LEU A 93 3.10 -24.29 13.71
C LEU A 93 2.99 -24.03 12.19
N VAL A 94 1.89 -24.46 11.55
CA VAL A 94 1.87 -24.63 10.09
C VAL A 94 0.76 -23.86 9.37
N PRO A 95 -0.49 -23.77 9.84
CA PRO A 95 -1.48 -23.05 9.04
C PRO A 95 -1.29 -21.53 9.24
N ARG A 96 -0.94 -20.87 8.13
CA ARG A 96 -0.89 -19.41 8.01
C ARG A 96 -1.99 -19.00 7.06
N TRP A 97 -2.91 -18.19 7.57
CA TRP A 97 -4.10 -17.80 6.82
C TRP A 97 -3.97 -16.38 6.31
N ASN A 98 -4.56 -16.13 5.14
CA ASN A 98 -4.71 -14.79 4.62
C ASN A 98 -5.66 -13.99 5.54
N ALA A 99 -5.17 -12.85 6.04
CA ALA A 99 -5.92 -11.91 6.87
C ALA A 99 -6.14 -10.55 6.18
N GLY A 100 -5.68 -10.39 4.94
CA GLY A 100 -5.85 -9.17 4.16
C GLY A 100 -5.05 -9.21 2.87
N ASN A 101 -5.68 -8.78 1.78
CA ASN A 101 -5.06 -8.69 0.47
C ASN A 101 -4.41 -7.33 0.23
N VAL A 102 -3.48 -7.28 -0.72
CA VAL A 102 -2.94 -6.02 -1.23
C VAL A 102 -4.10 -5.18 -1.78
N SER A 103 -4.36 -4.02 -1.17
CA SER A 103 -5.30 -3.05 -1.71
C SER A 103 -4.54 -1.93 -2.40
N PRO A 104 -4.89 -1.59 -3.66
CA PRO A 104 -4.30 -0.45 -4.34
C PRO A 104 -4.66 0.88 -3.66
N GLN A 105 -5.73 0.94 -2.87
CA GLN A 105 -6.38 2.21 -2.54
C GLN A 105 -5.60 3.13 -1.59
N ILE A 106 -4.61 2.62 -0.85
CA ILE A 106 -3.83 3.41 0.12
C ILE A 106 -2.50 3.94 -0.49
N TRP A 107 -1.85 3.17 -1.37
CA TRP A 107 -0.53 3.48 -1.92
C TRP A 107 -0.47 3.53 -3.45
N PHE A 108 -1.54 3.11 -4.11
CA PHE A 108 -1.64 2.99 -5.55
C PHE A 108 -2.92 3.68 -6.02
N GLY A 109 -2.78 4.97 -6.37
CA GLY A 109 -3.38 5.30 -7.65
C GLY A 109 -2.73 4.36 -8.67
N LEU A 110 -3.54 3.50 -9.32
CA LEU A 110 -3.18 2.44 -10.27
C LEU A 110 -2.33 2.88 -11.50
N PHE A 111 -1.67 4.04 -11.44
CA PHE A 111 -1.16 4.75 -12.60
C PHE A 111 0.37 4.86 -12.73
N ASN A 112 1.23 4.49 -11.75
CA ASN A 112 2.67 4.83 -11.87
C ASN A 112 3.71 3.87 -11.25
N GLY A 113 3.68 2.56 -11.51
CA GLY A 113 4.86 1.72 -11.20
C GLY A 113 4.88 0.35 -11.88
N PRO A 114 5.98 -0.06 -12.55
CA PRO A 114 6.15 -1.43 -13.00
C PRO A 114 6.29 -2.37 -11.80
N GLU A 115 5.84 -3.62 -11.97
CA GLU A 115 5.99 -4.70 -11.00
C GLU A 115 7.45 -4.79 -10.51
N VAL A 116 7.67 -4.56 -9.22
CA VAL A 116 9.00 -4.74 -8.63
C VAL A 116 9.13 -6.20 -8.21
N HIS A 117 9.85 -7.00 -9.00
CA HIS A 117 10.29 -8.33 -8.58
C HIS A 117 11.32 -8.19 -7.47
N VAL A 118 10.90 -8.40 -6.22
CA VAL A 118 11.83 -8.51 -5.09
C VAL A 118 12.55 -9.85 -5.21
N MET A 119 13.81 -9.81 -5.66
CA MET A 119 14.70 -10.97 -5.58
C MET A 119 14.89 -11.35 -4.11
N LYS A 120 14.45 -12.56 -3.73
CA LYS A 120 14.77 -13.18 -2.44
C LYS A 120 16.29 -13.41 -2.36
N SER A 121 17.03 -12.47 -1.79
CA SER A 121 18.38 -12.78 -1.29
C SER A 121 18.22 -13.60 -0.01
N PHE A 122 18.31 -14.92 -0.15
CA PHE A 122 18.62 -15.82 0.95
C PHE A 122 19.98 -15.41 1.54
N LEU A 123 19.97 -14.84 2.74
CA LEU A 123 21.15 -14.79 3.59
C LEU A 123 20.78 -15.43 4.93
N PHE A 124 20.91 -16.75 4.95
CA PHE A 124 21.30 -17.45 6.16
C PHE A 124 22.83 -17.39 6.22
N SER A 125 23.37 -16.72 7.23
CA SER A 125 24.72 -16.92 7.77
C SER A 125 24.67 -16.52 9.23
#